data_AF-A0A7V1HZX9-F1
#
_entry.id   AF-A0A7V1HZX9-F1
#
_cell.length_a   1.000
_cell.length_b   1.000
_cell.length_c   1.000
_cell.angle_alpha   90.00
_cell.angle_beta   90.00
_cell.angle_gamma   90.00
#
_symmetry.space_group_name_H-M   'P 1'
#
loop_
_entity.id
_entity.type
_entity.pdbx_description
1 polymer ?
#
loop_
_entity_poly.entity_id
_entity_poly.type
_entity_poly.pdbx_seq_one_letter_code
_entity_poly.pdbx_strand_id
1 'polypeptide(L)'
;MDTENRKDSGAGAIDGNYLESVMDSIRDSIKIVDRSFNVIFANRAGLENAWTAPPRQKKGALKCFEKFYHSSEQCSFCVIDRVFSSGAPAFNVFHSKNGGDASIIEISA
;
A
#
# COMPACT_ATOMS: atom_id res chain seq x y z
N MET A 1 10.56 -19.42 -47.19
CA MET A 1 9.13 -19.78 -47.09
C MET A 1 9.14 -21.18 -46.51
N ASP A 2 8.88 -21.37 -45.23
CA ASP A 2 7.65 -20.96 -44.56
C ASP A 2 7.85 -20.38 -43.16
N THR A 3 6.82 -19.63 -42.79
CA THR A 3 6.73 -18.57 -41.79
C THR A 3 6.72 -19.04 -40.34
N GLU A 4 7.16 -18.12 -39.49
CA GLU A 4 7.03 -18.10 -38.04
C GLU A 4 5.70 -18.66 -37.53
N ASN A 5 5.77 -19.44 -36.45
CA ASN A 5 4.67 -19.58 -35.52
C ASN A 5 5.17 -19.23 -34.11
N ARG A 6 5.54 -17.95 -33.94
CA ARG A 6 5.63 -17.34 -32.62
C ARG A 6 4.21 -17.14 -32.14
N LYS A 7 3.74 -18.09 -31.36
CA LYS A 7 2.47 -18.00 -30.66
C LYS A 7 2.62 -16.99 -29.52
N ASP A 8 2.53 -15.71 -29.89
CA ASP A 8 2.46 -14.60 -28.95
C ASP A 8 1.15 -14.73 -28.17
N SER A 9 1.24 -15.37 -27.00
CA SER A 9 0.11 -15.56 -26.09
C SER A 9 0.16 -14.41 -25.08
N GLY A 10 -0.13 -13.21 -25.59
CA GLY A 10 -0.30 -12.00 -24.82
C GLY A 10 -1.46 -12.15 -23.84
N ALA A 11 -1.09 -12.34 -22.57
CA ALA A 11 -1.84 -12.15 -21.32
C ALA A 11 -1.32 -13.19 -20.32
N GLY A 12 -0.01 -13.14 -20.02
CA GLY A 12 0.54 -13.90 -18.91
C GLY A 12 -0.15 -13.43 -17.64
N ALA A 13 -0.92 -14.32 -17.00
CA ALA A 13 -1.48 -14.05 -15.70
C ALA A 13 -0.36 -13.54 -14.81
N ILE A 14 -0.49 -12.31 -14.33
CA ILE A 14 0.38 -11.77 -13.28
C ILE A 14 0.23 -12.71 -12.10
N ASP A 15 1.23 -13.58 -11.91
CA ASP A 15 1.24 -14.48 -10.78
C ASP A 15 1.28 -13.63 -9.49
N GLY A 16 0.69 -14.13 -8.41
CA GLY A 16 0.64 -13.40 -7.14
C GLY A 16 2.04 -13.01 -6.63
N ASN A 17 3.07 -13.77 -7.01
CA ASN A 17 4.44 -13.52 -6.60
C ASN A 17 5.06 -12.32 -7.35
N TYR A 18 4.67 -12.08 -8.60
CA TYR A 18 5.13 -10.96 -9.41
C TYR A 18 4.57 -9.65 -8.88
N LEU A 19 3.26 -9.58 -8.59
CA LEU A 19 2.68 -8.36 -8.01
C LEU A 19 3.31 -8.03 -6.66
N GLU A 20 3.52 -9.04 -5.80
CA GLU A 20 4.20 -8.84 -4.52
C GLU A 20 5.65 -8.38 -4.71
N SER A 21 6.38 -8.93 -5.69
CA SER A 21 7.74 -8.52 -6.01
C SER A 21 7.80 -7.07 -6.50
N VAL A 22 6.87 -6.64 -7.35
CA VAL A 22 6.75 -5.25 -7.81
C VAL A 22 6.47 -4.34 -6.63
N MET A 23 5.50 -4.67 -5.77
CA MET A 23 5.18 -3.88 -4.57
C MET A 23 6.35 -3.78 -3.59
N ASP A 24 7.10 -4.87 -3.40
CA ASP A 24 8.28 -4.93 -2.53
C ASP A 24 9.50 -4.19 -3.12
N SER A 25 9.50 -3.87 -4.42
CA SER A 25 10.54 -3.04 -5.05
C SER A 25 10.37 -1.55 -4.77
N ILE A 26 9.15 -1.12 -4.41
CA ILE A 26 8.84 0.27 -4.08
C ILE A 26 9.38 0.59 -2.69
N ARG A 27 10.16 1.68 -2.60
CA ARG A 27 10.76 2.14 -1.34
C ARG A 27 9.78 2.88 -0.44
N ASP A 28 8.68 3.38 -1.00
CA ASP A 28 7.62 4.00 -0.23
C ASP A 28 6.78 2.95 0.50
N SER A 29 6.31 3.34 1.68
CA SER A 29 5.46 2.52 2.53
C SER A 29 4.08 2.32 1.92
N ILE A 30 3.78 1.11 1.47
CA ILE A 30 2.47 0.75 0.91
C ILE A 30 1.76 -0.22 1.84
N LYS A 31 0.49 0.06 2.13
CA LYS A 31 -0.41 -0.83 2.87
C LYS A 31 -1.80 -0.83 2.24
N ILE A 32 -2.44 -1.99 2.22
CA ILE A 32 -3.84 -2.17 1.84
C ILE A 32 -4.62 -2.48 3.11
N VAL A 33 -5.71 -1.75 3.32
CA VAL A 33 -6.57 -1.85 4.49
C VAL A 33 -8.01 -2.17 4.08
N ASP A 34 -8.73 -2.93 4.92
CA ASP A 34 -10.17 -3.11 4.76
C ASP A 34 -10.98 -1.99 5.42
N ARG A 35 -12.32 -2.05 5.27
CA ARG A 35 -13.27 -1.10 5.87
C ARG A 35 -13.29 -1.11 7.40
N SER A 36 -12.72 -2.14 8.01
CA SER A 36 -12.54 -2.24 9.46
C SER A 36 -11.14 -1.79 9.88
N PHE A 37 -10.37 -1.15 8.99
CA PHE A 37 -8.98 -0.71 9.18
C PHE A 37 -7.99 -1.85 9.45
N ASN A 38 -8.36 -3.10 9.15
CA ASN A 38 -7.40 -4.20 9.27
C ASN A 38 -6.43 -4.13 8.09
N VAL A 39 -5.15 -4.33 8.36
CA VAL A 39 -4.12 -4.43 7.31
C VAL A 39 -4.24 -5.78 6.62
N ILE A 40 -4.53 -5.78 5.33
CA ILE A 40 -4.61 -6.98 4.48
C ILE A 40 -3.25 -7.27 3.83
N PHE A 41 -2.48 -6.22 3.53
CA PHE A 41 -1.17 -6.30 2.91
C PHE A 41 -0.33 -5.09 3.32
N ALA A 42 0.98 -5.29 3.43
CA ALA A 42 1.99 -4.23 3.45
C ALA A 42 3.21 -4.71 2.67
N ASN A 43 3.80 -3.83 1.86
CA ASN A 43 5.06 -4.13 1.18
C ASN A 43 6.24 -4.15 2.17
N ARG A 44 7.43 -4.54 1.70
CA ARG A 44 8.66 -4.56 2.51
C ARG A 44 8.90 -3.26 3.28
N ALA A 45 8.86 -2.11 2.62
CA ALA A 45 9.03 -0.80 3.26
C ALA A 45 7.93 -0.51 4.30
N GLY A 46 6.70 -0.95 4.05
CA GLY A 46 5.60 -0.90 5.00
C GLY A 46 5.85 -1.72 6.27
N LEU A 47 6.36 -2.94 6.13
CA LEU A 47 6.67 -3.81 7.27
C LEU A 47 7.82 -3.27 8.12
N GLU A 48 8.85 -2.70 7.47
CA GLU A 48 9.95 -2.01 8.14
C GLU A 48 9.45 -0.82 8.97
N ASN A 49 8.57 0.02 8.39
CA ASN A 49 7.96 1.15 9.08
C ASN A 49 7.04 0.75 10.25
N ALA A 50 6.37 -0.40 10.16
CA ALA A 50 5.52 -0.90 11.25
C ALA A 50 6.33 -1.49 12.43
N TRP A 51 7.67 -1.48 12.35
CA TRP A 51 8.58 -2.17 13.29
C TRP A 51 8.20 -3.63 13.54
N THR A 52 7.61 -4.28 12.53
CA THR A 52 7.23 -5.68 12.59
C THR A 52 8.23 -6.52 11.80
N ALA A 53 8.87 -7.48 12.46
CA ALA A 53 9.56 -8.55 11.75
C ALA A 53 8.53 -9.36 10.94
N PRO A 54 8.91 -9.88 9.75
CA PRO A 54 8.13 -10.93 9.09
C PRO A 54 7.85 -12.07 10.09
N PRO A 55 6.64 -12.68 10.08
CA PRO A 55 5.84 -12.93 8.89
C PRO A 55 4.77 -11.87 8.65
N ARG A 56 4.38 -11.72 7.37
CA ARG A 56 3.14 -11.06 6.94
C ARG A 56 2.01 -11.66 7.77
N GLN A 57 1.58 -10.96 8.82
CA GLN A 57 0.65 -11.52 9.78
C GLN A 57 -0.64 -11.95 9.07
N LYS A 58 -1.33 -12.95 9.62
CA LYS A 58 -2.60 -13.46 9.09
C LYS A 58 -3.52 -12.29 8.69
N LYS A 59 -4.10 -12.37 7.49
CA LYS A 59 -5.13 -11.42 7.01
C LYS A 59 -6.13 -11.13 8.14
N GLY A 60 -6.34 -9.84 8.45
CA GLY A 60 -7.35 -9.40 9.40
C GLY A 60 -6.94 -9.38 10.88
N ALA A 61 -5.68 -9.72 11.22
CA ALA A 61 -5.26 -9.80 12.63
C ALA A 61 -4.89 -8.45 13.27
N LEU A 62 -4.69 -7.37 12.49
CA LEU A 62 -4.08 -6.14 12.99
C LEU A 62 -4.73 -4.86 12.44
N LYS A 63 -4.99 -3.88 13.31
CA LYS A 63 -5.43 -2.55 12.89
C LYS A 63 -4.26 -1.69 12.40
N CYS A 64 -4.52 -0.90 11.37
CA CYS A 64 -3.56 0.04 10.81
C CYS A 64 -3.02 1.04 11.86
N PHE A 65 -3.92 1.60 12.68
CA PHE A 65 -3.56 2.62 13.68
C PHE A 65 -2.72 2.06 14.83
N GLU A 66 -2.91 0.79 15.20
CA GLU A 66 -2.09 0.12 16.22
C GLU A 66 -0.66 -0.12 15.74
N LYS A 67 -0.49 -0.50 14.47
CA LYS A 67 0.82 -0.95 13.96
C LYS A 67 1.68 0.13 13.36
N PHE A 68 1.08 1.06 12.64
CA PHE A 68 1.84 2.10 11.95
C PHE A 68 1.93 3.38 12.78
N TYR A 69 1.08 3.53 13.80
CA TYR A 69 0.96 4.77 14.55
C TYR A 69 0.91 4.56 16.06
N HIS A 70 1.00 3.32 16.55
CA HIS A 70 0.99 2.97 17.98
C HIS A 70 -0.18 3.58 18.76
N SER A 71 -1.32 3.74 18.10
CA SER A 71 -2.55 4.27 18.68
C SER A 71 -3.51 3.13 19.03
N SER A 72 -4.31 3.27 20.08
CA SER A 72 -5.40 2.34 20.40
C SER A 72 -6.69 2.66 19.62
N GLU A 73 -6.73 3.81 18.96
CA GLU A 73 -7.87 4.31 18.19
C GLU A 73 -7.42 4.82 16.83
N GLN A 74 -8.37 5.02 15.93
CA GLN A 74 -8.09 5.61 14.62
C GLN A 74 -7.37 6.95 14.76
N CYS A 75 -6.34 7.16 13.92
CA CYS A 75 -5.56 8.39 13.96
C CYS A 75 -6.46 9.61 13.71
N SER A 76 -6.28 10.68 14.47
CA SER A 76 -7.03 11.95 14.29
C SER A 76 -6.86 12.58 12.91
N PHE A 77 -5.72 12.30 12.26
CA PHE A 77 -5.41 12.70 10.90
C PHE A 77 -5.75 11.62 9.86
N CYS A 78 -6.47 10.56 10.18
CA CYS A 78 -6.73 9.49 9.20
C CYS A 78 -7.66 9.97 8.07
N VAL A 79 -7.31 9.69 6.80
CA VAL A 79 -8.14 10.00 5.62
C VAL A 79 -8.89 8.81 5.04
N ILE A 80 -8.68 7.61 5.58
CA ILE A 80 -9.22 6.36 5.01
C ILE A 80 -10.76 6.39 4.98
N ASP A 81 -11.43 6.95 6.00
CA ASP A 81 -12.90 7.10 5.98
C ASP A 81 -13.40 7.99 4.85
N ARG A 82 -12.63 9.03 4.48
CA ARG A 82 -12.98 9.90 3.36
C ARG A 82 -12.93 9.13 2.05
N VAL A 83 -11.94 8.25 1.88
CA VAL A 83 -11.85 7.36 0.71
C VAL A 83 -13.03 6.39 0.69
N PHE A 84 -13.37 5.76 1.81
CA PHE A 84 -14.46 4.79 1.87
C PHE A 84 -15.86 5.37 1.68
N SER A 85 -16.06 6.63 2.08
CA SER A 85 -17.33 7.34 1.93
C SER A 85 -17.50 7.97 0.55
N SER A 86 -16.43 8.53 -0.04
CA SER A 86 -16.50 9.21 -1.33
C SER A 86 -16.19 8.34 -2.54
N GLY A 87 -15.42 7.26 -2.35
CA GLY A 87 -14.85 6.47 -3.45
C GLY A 87 -13.67 7.16 -4.16
N ALA A 88 -13.27 8.36 -3.74
CA ALA A 88 -12.19 9.13 -4.34
C ALA A 88 -10.90 9.09 -3.48
N PRO A 89 -9.71 9.32 -4.08
CA PRO A 89 -8.48 9.50 -3.32
C PRO A 89 -8.58 10.63 -2.29
N ALA A 90 -7.92 10.47 -1.15
CA ALA A 90 -7.83 11.49 -0.11
C ALA A 90 -6.42 11.54 0.47
N PHE A 91 -5.98 12.73 0.88
CA PHE A 91 -4.62 13.00 1.37
C PHE A 91 -4.63 13.93 2.57
N ASN A 92 -3.58 13.87 3.38
CA ASN A 92 -3.23 14.93 4.33
C ASN A 92 -1.89 15.51 3.96
N VAL A 93 -1.74 16.80 4.20
CA VAL A 93 -0.46 17.50 4.09
C VAL A 93 0.06 17.72 5.51
N PHE A 94 1.23 17.19 5.81
CA PHE A 94 1.94 17.48 7.06
C PHE A 94 2.99 18.55 6.78
N HIS A 95 2.86 19.70 7.44
CA HIS A 95 3.87 20.75 7.37
C HIS A 95 4.95 20.48 8.42
N SER A 96 6.17 20.20 7.98
CA SER A 96 7.32 20.17 8.88
C SER A 96 7.68 21.60 9.28
N LYS A 97 7.87 21.84 10.59
CA LYS A 97 8.28 23.15 11.12
C LYS A 97 9.61 23.66 10.54
N ASN A 98 10.39 22.79 9.90
CA ASN A 98 11.69 23.12 9.29
C ASN A 98 11.64 23.39 7.78
N GLY A 99 10.45 23.63 7.19
CA GLY A 99 10.31 24.16 5.83
C GLY A 99 10.66 23.21 4.68
N GLY A 100 10.83 21.92 4.95
CA GLY A 100 10.89 20.91 3.89
C GLY A 100 9.47 20.57 3.44
N ASP A 101 9.07 21.06 2.27
CA ASP A 101 7.83 20.61 1.63
C ASP A 101 7.99 19.15 1.20
N ALA A 102 7.16 18.27 1.76
CA ALA A 102 7.00 16.94 1.21
C ALA A 102 6.22 17.07 -0.12
N SER A 103 6.89 16.83 -1.24
CA SER A 103 6.24 16.80 -2.55
C SER A 103 5.35 15.56 -2.65
N ILE A 104 4.04 15.76 -2.56
CA ILE A 104 3.04 14.72 -2.85
C ILE A 104 2.94 14.56 -4.36
N ILE A 105 3.23 13.36 -4.85
CA ILE A 105 3.02 13.00 -6.25
C ILE A 105 1.77 12.12 -6.31
N GLU A 106 0.70 12.64 -6.92
CA GLU A 106 -0.47 11.85 -7.25
C GLU A 106 -0.20 11.08 -8.55
N ILE A 107 -0.30 9.75 -8.49
CA ILE A 107 -0.26 8.88 -9.67
C ILE A 107 -1.66 8.29 -9.82
N SER A 108 -2.50 8.98 -10.60
CA SER A 108 -3.80 8.48 -11.04
C SER A 108 -3.64 7.70 -12.35
N ALA A 109 -4.32 6.56 -12.45
CA ALA A 109 -4.41 5.75 -13.69
C ALA A 109 -5.49 6.29 -14.64
#